data_AF-A0A1G8RS04-F1
#
_entry.id   AF-A0A1G8RS04-F1
#
_cell.length_a   1.000
_cell.length_b   1.000
_cell.length_c   1.000
_cell.angle_alpha   90.00
_cell.angle_beta   90.00
_cell.angle_gamma   90.00
#
_symmetry.space_group_name_H-M   'P 1'
#
loop_
_entity.id
_entity.type
_entity.pdbx_description
1 polymer ?
#
loop_
_entity_poly.entity_id
_entity_poly.type
_entity_poly.pdbx_seq_one_letter_code
_entity_poly.pdbx_strand_id
1 'polypeptide(L)' 'MPTKAPVKPLDQRALEAETRASLWLADGNQAREAGRTVKAERCFQKAQFWLDRANLLSDQAERPGPAQ' A
#
# COMPACT_ATOMS: atom_id res chain seq x y z
N MET A 1 -0.29 -20.63 25.86
CA MET A 1 0.64 -19.50 25.61
C MET A 1 0.23 -18.83 24.29
N PRO A 2 0.06 -17.51 24.20
CA PRO A 2 -0.30 -16.88 22.94
C PRO A 2 0.96 -16.77 22.07
N THR A 3 1.10 -17.65 21.07
CA THR A 3 2.12 -17.56 20.04
C THR A 3 1.80 -16.40 19.12
N LYS A 4 2.55 -15.29 19.22
CA LYS A 4 2.46 -14.16 18.30
C LYS A 4 2.80 -14.68 16.90
N ALA A 5 1.88 -14.56 15.95
CA ALA A 5 2.14 -14.94 14.57
C ALA A 5 3.38 -14.19 14.04
N PRO A 6 4.23 -14.82 13.22
CA PRO A 6 5.41 -14.18 12.68
C PRO A 6 5.02 -12.94 11.86
N VAL A 7 5.73 -11.84 12.10
CA VAL A 7 5.54 -10.60 11.33
C VAL A 7 6.14 -10.85 9.94
N LYS A 8 5.34 -10.61 8.90
CA LYS A 8 5.78 -10.75 7.50
C LYS A 8 7.01 -9.86 7.23
N PRO A 9 7.96 -10.31 6.36
CA PRO A 9 9.07 -9.50 5.89
C PRO A 9 8.62 -8.14 5.32
N LEU A 10 9.51 -7.14 5.35
CA LEU A 10 9.20 -5.77 4.91
C LEU A 10 8.87 -5.71 3.42
N ASP A 11 9.62 -6.45 2.60
CA ASP A 11 9.40 -6.63 1.16
C ASP A 11 8.02 -7.22 0.88
N GLN A 12 7.62 -8.29 1.57
CA GLN A 12 6.29 -8.88 1.42
C GLN A 12 5.19 -7.89 1.79
N ARG A 13 5.40 -7.08 2.83
CA ARG A 13 4.44 -6.06 3.27
C ARG A 13 4.37 -4.88 2.29
N ALA A 14 5.48 -4.51 1.66
CA ALA A 14 5.53 -3.49 0.62
C ALA A 14 4.73 -3.96 -0.60
N LEU A 15 4.96 -5.20 -1.05
CA LEU A 15 4.22 -5.81 -2.16
C LEU A 15 2.71 -5.88 -1.89
N GLU A 16 2.30 -6.21 -0.66
CA GLU A 16 0.88 -6.18 -0.26
C GLU A 16 0.28 -4.77 -0.32
N ALA A 17 1.06 -3.75 0.06
CA ALA A 17 0.63 -2.36 -0.03
C ALA A 17 0.48 -1.92 -1.50
N GLU A 18 1.44 -2.24 -2.36
CA GLU A 18 1.39 -1.97 -3.81
C GLU A 18 0.20 -2.65 -4.49
N THR A 19 -0.06 -3.91 -4.11
CA THR A 19 -1.22 -4.67 -4.62
C THR A 19 -2.53 -3.96 -4.24
N ARG A 20 -2.65 -3.51 -2.99
CA ARG A 20 -3.83 -2.77 -2.54
C ARG A 20 -3.96 -1.42 -3.25
N ALA A 21 -2.86 -0.69 -3.42
CA ALA A 21 -2.87 0.56 -4.17
C ALA A 21 -3.41 0.35 -5.59
N SER A 22 -2.91 -0.67 -6.29
CA SER A 22 -3.35 -1.02 -7.64
C SER A 22 -4.85 -1.31 -7.73
N LEU A 23 -5.41 -2.05 -6.77
CA LEU A 23 -6.85 -2.31 -6.69
C LEU A 23 -7.65 -1.01 -6.54
N TRP A 24 -7.24 -0.13 -5.62
CA TRP A 24 -7.91 1.16 -5.42
C TRP A 24 -7.79 2.08 -6.64
N LEU A 25 -6.67 2.05 -7.37
CA LEU A 25 -6.51 2.79 -8.63
C LEU A 25 -7.47 2.25 -9.70
N ALA A 26 -7.61 0.93 -9.82
CA ALA A 26 -8.55 0.31 -10.75
C ALA A 26 -10.00 0.71 -10.42
N ASP A 27 -10.41 0.60 -9.16
CA ASP A 27 -11.73 1.04 -8.68
C ASP A 27 -11.97 2.54 -8.93
N GLY A 28 -10.95 3.37 -8.71
CA GLY A 28 -11.00 4.81 -8.95
C GLY A 28 -11.18 5.14 -10.43
N ASN A 29 -10.47 4.44 -11.32
CA ASN A 29 -10.62 4.58 -12.77
C ASN A 29 -12.03 4.19 -13.22
N GLN A 30 -12.54 3.03 -12.79
CA GLN A 30 -13.91 2.61 -13.10
C GLN A 30 -14.97 3.57 -12.55
N ALA A 31 -14.74 4.13 -11.35
CA ALA A 31 -15.64 5.15 -10.80
C ALA A 31 -15.63 6.44 -11.61
N ARG A 32 -14.45 6.89 -12.05
CA ARG A 32 -14.28 8.08 -12.89
C ARG A 32 -14.95 7.92 -14.25
N GLU A 33 -14.74 6.77 -14.90
CA GLU A 33 -15.37 6.44 -16.19
C GLU A 33 -16.90 6.39 -16.09
N ALA A 34 -17.43 5.94 -14.95
CA ALA A 34 -18.86 5.96 -14.66
C ALA A 34 -19.40 7.34 -14.22
N GLY A 35 -18.60 8.42 -14.29
CA GLY A 35 -18.99 9.77 -13.87
C GLY A 35 -19.15 9.94 -12.34
N ARG A 36 -18.76 8.96 -11.53
CA ARG A 36 -18.87 9.00 -10.07
C ARG A 36 -17.63 9.66 -9.45
N THR A 37 -17.50 10.96 -9.68
CA THR A 37 -16.30 11.76 -9.33
C THR A 37 -15.92 11.68 -7.85
N VAL A 38 -16.87 11.82 -6.92
CA VAL A 38 -16.61 11.71 -5.47
C VAL A 38 -16.10 10.32 -5.08
N LYS A 39 -16.64 9.26 -5.70
CA LYS A 39 -16.15 7.89 -5.45
C LYS A 39 -14.73 7.72 -5.98
N ALA A 40 -14.47 8.21 -7.19
CA ALA A 40 -13.14 8.16 -7.79
C ALA A 40 -12.09 8.86 -6.92
N GLU A 41 -12.38 10.07 -6.43
CA GLU A 41 -11.47 10.82 -5.56
C GLU A 41 -11.14 10.05 -4.27
N ARG A 42 -12.14 9.46 -3.61
CA ARG A 42 -11.92 8.63 -2.42
C ARG A 42 -11.06 7.41 -2.72
N CYS A 43 -11.28 6.75 -3.86
CA CYS A 43 -10.45 5.63 -4.29
C CYS A 43 -9.00 6.07 -4.53
N PHE A 44 -8.78 7.21 -5.18
CA PHE A 44 -7.43 7.74 -5.43
C PHE A 44 -6.72 8.15 -4.13
N GLN A 45 -7.41 8.79 -3.19
CA GLN A 45 -6.86 9.08 -1.86
C GLN A 45 -6.45 7.80 -1.13
N LYS A 46 -7.27 6.74 -1.23
CA LYS A 46 -6.96 5.46 -0.61
C LYS A 46 -5.79 4.74 -1.30
N ALA A 47 -5.70 4.83 -2.61
CA ALA A 47 -4.55 4.34 -3.37
C ALA A 47 -3.27 5.06 -2.92
N GLN A 48 -3.31 6.39 -2.83
CA GLN A 48 -2.17 7.20 -2.39
C GLN A 48 -1.66 6.77 -1.01
N PHE A 49 -2.57 6.59 -0.04
CA PHE A 49 -2.21 6.06 1.28
C PHE A 49 -1.43 4.72 1.20
N TRP A 50 -1.83 3.82 0.32
CA TRP A 50 -1.15 2.53 0.17
C TRP A 50 0.19 2.66 -0.56
N LEU A 51 0.32 3.57 -1.53
CA LEU A 51 1.59 3.88 -2.18
C LEU A 51 2.60 4.49 -1.21
N ASP A 52 2.18 5.47 -0.40
CA ASP A 52 3.03 6.07 0.64
C ASP A 52 3.51 5.01 1.64
N ARG A 53 2.63 4.07 2.00
CA ARG A 53 3.00 2.94 2.85
C ARG A 53 3.99 2.00 2.17
N ALA A 54 3.81 1.69 0.90
CA ALA A 54 4.73 0.85 0.14
C ALA A 54 6.12 1.49 0.11
N ASN A 55 6.20 2.77 -0.25
CA ASN A 55 7.44 3.55 -0.29
C ASN A 55 8.18 3.54 1.06
N LEU A 56 7.44 3.75 2.16
CA LEU A 56 8.02 3.72 3.51
C LEU A 56 8.59 2.33 3.87
N LEU A 57 7.92 1.25 3.46
CA LEU A 57 8.37 -0.12 3.75
C LEU A 57 9.56 -0.52 2.90
N SER A 58 9.59 -0.11 1.63
CA SER A 58 10.73 -0.32 0.73
C SER A 58 11.96 0.43 1.22
N ASP A 59 11.84 1.72 1.57
CA ASP A 59 12.94 2.51 2.13
C ASP A 59 13.50 1.87 3.42
N GLN A 60 12.63 1.33 4.29
CA GLN A 60 13.06 0.61 5.48
C GLN A 60 13.77 -0.71 5.17
N ALA A 61 13.41 -1.39 4.09
CA ALA A 61 14.06 -2.63 3.67
C ALA A 61 15.45 -2.37 3.05
N GLU A 62 15.62 -1.22 2.40
CA GLU A 62 16.86 -0.81 1.73
C GLU A 62 17.88 -0.14 2.67
N ARG A 63 17.43 0.43 3.79
CA ARG A 63 18.35 1.03 4.77
C ARG A 63 19.26 -0.06 5.37
N PRO A 64 20.59 0.04 5.20
CA PRO A 64 21.51 -0.81 5.94
C PRO A 64 21.29 -0.52 7.44
N GLY A 65 21.14 -1.59 8.24
CA GLY A 65 21.09 -1.45 9.69
C GLY A 65 22.31 -0.68 10.22
N PRO A 66 22.22 -0.05 11.41
CA PRO A 66 23.36 0.66 11.96
C PRO A 66 24.57 -0.27 12.00
N ALA A 67 25.71 0.20 11.48
CA ALA A 67 26.97 -0.52 11.60
C ALA A 67 27.24 -0.76 13.10
N GLN A 68 27.37 -2.03 13.47
CA GLN A 68 27.74 -2.45 14.82
C GLN A 68 29.23 -2.26 15.05
#